data_AF-A0A2H5WQW8-F1
#
_entry.id   AF-A0A2H5WQW8-F1
#
_cell.length_a   1.000
_cell.length_b   1.000
_cell.length_c   1.000
_cell.angle_alpha   90.00
_cell.angle_beta   90.00
_cell.angle_gamma   90.00
#
_symmetry.space_group_name_H-M   'P 1'
#
loop_
_entity.id
_entity.type
_entity.pdbx_description
1 polymer ?
#
loop_
_entity_poly.entity_id
_entity_poly.type
_entity_poly.pdbx_seq_one_letter_code
_entity_poly.pdbx_strand_id
1 'polypeptide(L)'
;MFQTELGLDINRETLSAERLLGVPFEGLQVLQPRDYFSPPASGSFRHDGMVIIPCSMGTLGRIAQGISDDLMTRSADVCLKERRPLILVVRETPFNLVHLRNMVQACEAGATILPANPSFYNRPQTVEAVVDTVIARVLQHLGIEQRLVPEWGVPESESRR
;
A
#
# COMPACT_ATOMS: atom_id res chain seq x y z
N MET A 1 15.15 6.87 3.66
CA MET A 1 14.54 5.67 3.06
C MET A 1 14.82 5.65 1.56
N PHE A 2 14.20 6.50 0.73
CA PHE A 2 14.47 6.54 -0.74
C PHE A 2 15.96 6.64 -1.09
N GLN A 3 16.71 7.55 -0.46
CA GLN A 3 18.14 7.65 -0.70
C GLN A 3 18.91 6.38 -0.28
N THR A 4 18.51 5.76 0.82
CA THR A 4 19.17 4.58 1.39
C THR A 4 18.88 3.32 0.58
N GLU A 5 17.64 3.14 0.14
CA GLU A 5 17.16 1.91 -0.51
C GLU A 5 17.26 1.99 -2.03
N LEU A 6 17.04 3.18 -2.61
CA LEU A 6 16.95 3.40 -4.06
C LEU A 6 18.02 4.35 -4.60
N GLY A 7 18.85 4.96 -3.74
CA GLY A 7 19.84 5.97 -4.16
C GLY A 7 19.20 7.30 -4.61
N LEU A 8 17.90 7.48 -4.42
CA LEU A 8 17.15 8.63 -4.90
C LEU A 8 17.09 9.74 -3.83
N ASP A 9 17.58 10.93 -4.18
CA ASP A 9 17.44 12.14 -3.35
C ASP A 9 16.06 12.77 -3.55
N ILE A 10 15.06 12.12 -2.96
CA ILE A 10 13.66 12.51 -3.02
C ILE A 10 13.19 12.84 -1.61
N ASN A 11 12.60 14.02 -1.47
CA ASN A 11 11.95 14.51 -0.27
C ASN A 11 10.55 15.05 -0.62
N ARG A 12 9.81 15.56 0.37
CA ARG A 12 8.43 16.04 0.16
C ARG A 12 8.30 17.16 -0.88
N GLU A 13 9.30 18.02 -0.97
CA GLU A 13 9.31 19.17 -1.89
C GLU A 13 9.74 18.78 -3.30
N THR A 14 10.57 17.73 -3.40
CA THR A 14 11.13 17.25 -4.65
C THR A 14 10.41 16.03 -5.22
N LEU A 15 9.37 15.51 -4.54
CA LEU A 15 8.61 14.36 -4.99
C LEU A 15 7.83 14.69 -6.27
N SER A 16 8.17 14.04 -7.38
CA SER A 16 7.40 14.06 -8.62
C SER A 16 7.33 12.66 -9.22
N ALA A 17 6.33 12.42 -10.06
CA ALA A 17 6.23 11.15 -10.77
C ALA A 17 7.46 10.92 -11.66
N GLU A 18 7.97 11.95 -12.33
CA GLU A 18 9.17 11.86 -13.16
C GLU A 18 10.40 11.46 -12.35
N ARG A 19 10.59 12.00 -11.14
CA ARG A 19 11.71 11.63 -10.27
C ARG A 19 11.58 10.23 -9.68
N LEU A 20 10.36 9.76 -9.45
CA LEU A 20 10.10 8.41 -8.92
C LEU A 20 10.13 7.33 -10.00
N LEU A 21 9.52 7.60 -11.17
CA LEU A 21 9.22 6.63 -12.22
C LEU A 21 10.12 6.81 -13.46
N GLY A 22 10.88 7.90 -13.56
CA GLY A 22 11.65 8.27 -14.74
C GLY A 22 10.79 8.81 -15.90
N VAL A 23 9.47 8.91 -15.72
CA VAL A 23 8.52 9.36 -16.74
C VAL A 23 7.49 10.34 -16.16
N PRO A 24 7.05 11.35 -16.91
CA PRO A 24 6.01 12.25 -16.45
C PRO A 24 4.67 11.52 -16.32
N PHE A 25 3.94 11.82 -15.25
CA PHE A 25 2.59 11.30 -15.02
C PHE A 25 1.75 12.38 -14.34
N GLU A 26 0.68 12.80 -14.99
CA GLU A 26 -0.17 13.91 -14.54
C GLU A 26 -1.13 13.51 -13.42
N GLY A 27 -1.38 12.21 -13.22
CA GLY A 27 -2.31 11.69 -12.22
C GLY A 27 -1.77 11.59 -10.80
N LEU A 28 -0.56 12.10 -10.51
CA LEU A 28 0.04 12.07 -9.18
C LEU A 28 -0.13 13.42 -8.47
N GLN A 29 -0.84 13.42 -7.35
CA GLN A 29 -0.94 14.56 -6.46
C GLN A 29 -0.31 14.25 -5.10
N VAL A 30 0.61 15.10 -4.65
CA VAL A 30 1.23 14.99 -3.34
C VAL A 30 0.45 15.85 -2.34
N LEU A 31 -0.07 15.23 -1.29
CA LEU A 31 -0.89 15.89 -0.27
C LEU A 31 -0.09 16.16 1.00
N GLN A 32 -0.49 17.21 1.74
CA GLN A 32 0.18 17.59 2.99
C GLN A 32 -0.40 16.82 4.18
N PRO A 33 0.42 16.30 5.12
CA PRO A 33 -0.07 15.46 6.22
C PRO A 33 -1.10 16.12 7.14
N ARG A 34 -1.13 17.44 7.22
CA ARG A 34 -2.06 18.20 8.09
C ARG A 34 -3.12 18.96 7.30
N ASP A 35 -3.23 18.71 6.00
CA ASP A 35 -4.26 19.31 5.18
C ASP A 35 -5.53 18.45 5.17
N TYR A 36 -6.41 18.69 6.14
CA TYR A 36 -7.70 18.02 6.24
C TYR A 36 -8.75 18.52 5.24
N PHE A 37 -8.43 19.53 4.43
CA PHE A 37 -9.29 19.97 3.33
C PHE A 37 -9.00 19.21 2.03
N SER A 38 -7.98 18.33 2.04
CA SER A 38 -7.72 17.41 0.94
C SER A 38 -8.87 16.40 0.77
N PRO A 39 -9.24 16.02 -0.47
CA PRO A 39 -10.41 15.17 -0.75
C PRO A 39 -10.47 13.85 0.04
N PRO A 40 -9.35 13.10 0.23
CA PRO A 40 -9.36 11.84 1.00
C PRO A 40 -9.78 11.96 2.47
N ALA A 41 -9.80 13.17 3.05
CA ALA A 41 -10.24 13.39 4.42
C ALA A 41 -11.77 13.26 4.62
N SER A 42 -12.54 13.20 3.52
CA SER A 42 -14.00 13.12 3.54
C SER A 42 -14.53 11.85 2.88
N GLY A 43 -15.54 11.23 3.50
CA GLY A 43 -16.26 10.10 2.90
C GLY A 43 -17.07 10.46 1.65
N SER A 44 -17.40 11.75 1.44
CA SER A 44 -18.12 12.18 0.24
C SER A 44 -17.27 12.12 -1.04
N PHE A 45 -15.95 12.18 -0.90
CA PHE A 45 -15.02 12.01 -2.01
C PHE A 45 -14.97 10.52 -2.39
N ARG A 46 -15.23 10.20 -3.66
CA ARG A 46 -15.24 8.82 -4.16
C ARG A 46 -13.87 8.46 -4.72
N HIS A 47 -13.35 7.31 -4.32
CA HIS A 47 -12.12 6.70 -4.83
C HIS A 47 -12.20 5.18 -4.62
N ASP A 48 -11.37 4.42 -5.34
CA ASP A 48 -11.47 2.97 -5.42
C ASP A 48 -10.86 2.22 -4.21
N GLY A 49 -10.01 2.88 -3.44
CA GLY A 49 -9.41 2.33 -2.24
C GLY A 49 -8.19 3.11 -1.76
N MET A 50 -7.50 2.57 -0.77
CA MET A 50 -6.26 3.11 -0.22
C MET A 50 -5.28 1.97 0.06
N VAL A 51 -4.01 2.21 -0.27
CA VAL A 51 -2.91 1.31 0.07
C VAL A 51 -1.88 2.08 0.89
N ILE A 52 -1.48 1.52 2.03
CA ILE A 52 -0.33 2.03 2.79
C ILE A 52 0.83 1.05 2.58
N ILE A 53 1.82 1.46 1.78
CA ILE A 53 2.98 0.64 1.42
C ILE A 53 4.28 1.46 1.49
N PRO A 54 5.22 1.10 2.39
CA PRO A 54 5.05 0.18 3.51
C PRO A 54 4.15 0.76 4.62
N CYS A 55 3.46 -0.11 5.36
CA CYS A 55 2.73 0.23 6.57
C CYS A 55 3.60 -0.06 7.81
N SER A 56 4.01 0.99 8.53
CA SER A 56 4.72 0.84 9.80
C SER A 56 3.80 0.30 10.90
N MET A 57 4.36 -0.37 11.90
CA MET A 57 3.60 -0.84 13.06
C MET A 57 2.94 0.30 13.86
N GLY A 58 3.56 1.48 13.88
CA GLY A 58 2.98 2.68 14.49
C GLY A 58 1.76 3.20 13.72
N THR A 59 1.81 3.21 12.39
CA THR A 59 0.67 3.56 11.54
C THR A 59 -0.47 2.55 11.70
N LEU A 60 -0.15 1.25 11.67
CA LEU A 60 -1.12 0.18 11.93
C LEU A 60 -1.78 0.36 13.30
N GLY A 61 -1.00 0.65 14.35
CA GLY A 61 -1.53 0.87 15.69
C GLY A 61 -2.52 2.05 15.75
N ARG A 62 -2.20 3.18 15.11
CA ARG A 62 -3.14 4.32 15.04
C ARG A 62 -4.43 3.95 14.31
N ILE A 63 -4.34 3.29 13.16
CA ILE A 63 -5.51 2.86 12.38
C ILE A 63 -6.38 1.88 13.18
N ALA A 64 -5.77 0.86 13.79
CA ALA A 64 -6.47 -0.15 14.57
C ALA A 64 -7.24 0.46 15.76
N GLN A 65 -6.71 1.54 16.36
CA GLN A 65 -7.37 2.25 17.46
C GLN A 65 -8.28 3.41 17.00
N GLY A 66 -8.46 3.62 15.69
CA GLY A 66 -9.27 4.74 15.16
C GLY A 66 -8.66 6.13 15.42
N ILE A 67 -7.35 6.22 15.64
CA ILE A 67 -6.65 7.50 15.84
C ILE A 67 -6.45 8.15 14.48
N SER A 68 -7.07 9.32 14.28
CA SER A 68 -7.07 10.10 13.05
C SER A 68 -6.37 11.46 13.27
N ASP A 69 -5.07 11.43 13.53
CA ASP A 69 -4.22 12.57 13.89
C ASP A 69 -3.42 13.19 12.73
N ASP A 70 -3.49 12.59 11.53
CA ASP A 70 -3.00 13.15 10.27
C ASP A 70 -3.90 12.75 9.09
N LEU A 71 -3.64 13.31 7.90
CA LEU A 71 -4.40 13.04 6.69
C LEU A 71 -4.34 11.55 6.28
N MET A 72 -3.23 10.86 6.52
CA MET A 72 -3.08 9.45 6.16
C MET A 72 -3.96 8.57 7.06
N THR A 73 -3.89 8.75 8.38
CA THR A 73 -4.73 8.01 9.33
C THR A 73 -6.20 8.39 9.20
N ARG A 74 -6.50 9.66 8.90
CA ARG A 74 -7.86 10.10 8.54
C ARG A 74 -8.40 9.43 7.29
N SER A 75 -7.60 9.35 6.23
CA SER A 75 -8.02 8.72 4.97
C SER A 75 -8.28 7.22 5.14
N ALA A 76 -7.47 6.55 5.99
CA ALA A 76 -7.69 5.15 6.35
C ALA A 76 -8.99 4.94 7.13
N ASP A 77 -9.28 5.81 8.11
CA ASP A 77 -10.55 5.82 8.85
C ASP A 77 -11.75 6.04 7.90
N VAL A 78 -11.62 6.94 6.93
CA VAL A 78 -12.62 7.14 5.87
C VAL A 78 -12.82 5.86 5.04
N CYS A 79 -11.76 5.15 4.68
CA CYS A 79 -11.90 3.89 3.94
C CYS A 79 -12.68 2.85 4.74
N LEU A 80 -12.36 2.68 6.03
CA LEU A 80 -13.02 1.71 6.90
C LEU A 80 -14.51 2.04 7.07
N LYS A 81 -14.85 3.29 7.41
CA LYS A 81 -16.25 3.67 7.66
C LYS A 81 -17.12 3.64 6.38
N GLU A 82 -16.53 3.91 5.22
CA GLU A 82 -17.22 3.86 3.92
C GLU A 82 -17.15 2.48 3.26
N ARG A 83 -16.56 1.48 3.93
CA ARG A 83 -16.35 0.11 3.42
C ARG A 83 -15.61 0.07 2.07
N ARG A 84 -14.60 0.93 1.92
CA ARG A 84 -13.70 0.93 0.77
C ARG A 84 -12.48 0.05 1.07
N PRO A 85 -11.87 -0.56 0.03
CA PRO A 85 -10.63 -1.30 0.19
C PRO A 85 -9.56 -0.47 0.92
N LEU A 86 -9.08 -0.98 2.04
CA LEU A 86 -7.90 -0.48 2.74
C LEU A 86 -6.88 -1.62 2.83
N ILE A 87 -5.76 -1.51 2.14
CA ILE A 87 -4.69 -2.53 2.14
C ILE A 87 -3.51 -1.99 2.96
N LEU A 88 -3.13 -2.72 4.00
CA LEU A 88 -2.02 -2.38 4.87
C LEU A 88 -0.84 -3.30 4.60
N VAL A 89 0.15 -2.79 3.86
CA VAL A 89 1.33 -3.57 3.47
C VAL A 89 2.37 -3.55 4.56
N VAL A 90 2.15 -4.34 5.61
CA VAL A 90 3.00 -4.31 6.81
C VAL A 90 4.40 -4.85 6.55
N ARG A 91 5.43 -4.15 7.05
CA ARG A 91 6.83 -4.60 6.97
C ARG A 91 7.48 -4.48 8.34
N GLU A 92 7.54 -5.58 9.08
CA GLU A 92 8.23 -5.69 10.36
C GLU A 92 8.64 -7.14 10.63
N THR A 93 9.75 -7.35 11.33
CA THR A 93 10.13 -8.68 11.86
C THR A 93 11.13 -8.54 13.01
N PRO A 94 10.97 -9.28 14.13
CA PRO A 94 9.82 -10.13 14.48
C PRO A 94 8.58 -9.32 14.88
N PHE A 95 7.41 -9.96 14.86
CA PHE A 95 6.20 -9.36 15.45
C PHE A 95 6.15 -9.57 16.95
N ASN A 96 5.81 -8.52 17.69
CA ASN A 96 5.39 -8.64 19.08
C ASN A 96 3.86 -8.82 19.17
N LEU A 97 3.35 -9.11 20.37
CA LEU A 97 1.92 -9.33 20.60
C LEU A 97 1.05 -8.10 20.29
N VAL A 98 1.57 -6.89 20.47
CA VAL A 98 0.85 -5.64 20.17
C VAL A 98 0.64 -5.52 18.65
N HIS A 99 1.67 -5.82 17.85
CA HIS A 99 1.58 -5.84 16.39
C HIS A 99 0.50 -6.83 15.92
N LEU A 100 0.52 -8.06 16.46
CA LEU A 100 -0.44 -9.11 16.12
C LEU A 100 -1.87 -8.70 16.48
N ARG A 101 -2.10 -8.15 17.68
CA ARG A 101 -3.43 -7.66 18.10
C ARG A 101 -3.93 -6.53 17.23
N ASN A 102 -3.07 -5.58 16.87
CA ASN A 102 -3.44 -4.48 15.98
C ASN A 102 -3.76 -4.99 14.56
N MET A 103 -3.02 -5.99 14.05
CA MET A 103 -3.35 -6.61 12.76
C MET A 103 -4.71 -7.31 12.79
N VAL A 104 -5.03 -8.03 13.86
CA VAL A 104 -6.35 -8.66 14.05
C VAL A 104 -7.44 -7.59 14.07
N GLN A 105 -7.30 -6.55 14.90
CA GLN A 105 -8.31 -5.51 15.03
C GLN A 105 -8.53 -4.74 13.73
N ALA A 106 -7.47 -4.38 13.00
CA ALA A 106 -7.60 -3.75 11.70
C ALA A 106 -8.29 -4.67 10.67
N CYS A 107 -8.00 -5.97 10.71
CA CYS A 107 -8.66 -6.98 9.86
C CYS A 107 -10.16 -7.08 10.19
N GLU A 108 -10.53 -7.14 11.47
CA GLU A 108 -11.92 -7.15 11.94
C GLU A 108 -12.69 -5.89 11.53
N ALA A 109 -12.01 -4.74 11.46
CA ALA A 109 -12.58 -3.48 10.98
C ALA A 109 -12.78 -3.44 9.44
N GLY A 110 -12.20 -4.39 8.69
CA GLY A 110 -12.33 -4.50 7.23
C GLY A 110 -11.07 -4.19 6.43
N ALA A 111 -9.92 -3.92 7.08
CA ALA A 111 -8.65 -3.74 6.38
C ALA A 111 -8.06 -5.08 5.90
N THR A 112 -7.32 -5.05 4.80
CA THR A 112 -6.54 -6.20 4.33
C THR A 112 -5.13 -6.19 4.93
N ILE A 113 -4.93 -7.17 5.81
CA ILE A 113 -3.71 -7.88 6.19
C ILE A 113 -2.72 -8.29 5.07
N LEU A 114 -1.90 -7.43 4.46
CA LEU A 114 -0.97 -7.86 3.38
C LEU A 114 0.51 -7.67 3.75
N PRO A 115 1.14 -8.55 4.55
CA PRO A 115 2.56 -8.42 4.86
C PRO A 115 3.44 -8.42 3.61
N ALA A 116 4.55 -7.67 3.64
CA ALA A 116 5.58 -7.66 2.60
C ALA A 116 6.42 -8.96 2.63
N ASN A 117 5.74 -10.10 2.47
CA ASN A 117 6.28 -11.46 2.49
C ASN A 117 6.24 -12.01 1.06
N PRO A 118 7.28 -11.78 0.24
CA PRO A 118 7.26 -12.13 -1.18
C PRO A 118 7.30 -13.65 -1.42
N SER A 119 6.87 -14.06 -2.62
CA SER A 119 6.91 -15.45 -3.07
C SER A 119 8.22 -15.77 -3.80
N PHE A 120 8.67 -17.02 -3.66
CA PHE A 120 9.84 -17.56 -4.36
C PHE A 120 9.49 -18.70 -5.32
N TYR A 121 8.19 -19.04 -5.48
CA TYR A 121 7.79 -20.19 -6.29
C TYR A 121 8.16 -20.05 -7.77
N ASN A 122 8.20 -18.82 -8.28
CA ASN A 122 8.58 -18.52 -9.66
C ASN A 122 10.10 -18.35 -9.84
N ARG A 123 10.90 -18.63 -8.81
CA ARG A 123 12.37 -18.48 -8.82
C ARG A 123 12.82 -17.11 -9.38
N PRO A 124 12.40 -16.00 -8.76
CA PRO A 124 12.76 -14.66 -9.22
C PRO A 124 14.28 -14.50 -9.31
N GLN A 125 14.76 -13.85 -10.36
CA GLN A 125 16.18 -13.65 -10.63
C GLN A 125 16.68 -12.26 -10.19
N THR A 126 15.77 -11.34 -9.88
CA THR A 126 16.08 -9.97 -9.49
C THR A 126 15.29 -9.56 -8.25
N VAL A 127 15.74 -8.49 -7.59
CA VAL A 127 15.02 -7.92 -6.43
C VAL A 127 13.66 -7.39 -6.85
N GLU A 128 13.57 -6.79 -8.03
CA GLU A 128 12.34 -6.28 -8.63
C GLU A 128 11.33 -7.42 -8.81
N ALA A 129 11.77 -8.57 -9.34
CA ALA A 129 10.90 -9.74 -9.49
C ALA A 129 10.38 -10.30 -8.14
N VAL A 130 11.15 -10.14 -7.06
CA VAL A 130 10.68 -10.46 -5.70
C VAL A 130 9.64 -9.45 -5.23
N VAL A 131 9.89 -8.15 -5.40
CA VAL A 131 8.96 -7.06 -5.06
C VAL A 131 7.65 -7.18 -5.82
N ASP A 132 7.71 -7.52 -7.11
CA ASP A 132 6.57 -7.72 -8.01
C ASP A 132 5.56 -8.74 -7.45
N THR A 133 6.01 -9.74 -6.70
CA THR A 133 5.09 -10.70 -6.06
C THR A 133 4.18 -10.05 -5.00
N VAL A 134 4.67 -9.04 -4.30
CA VAL A 134 3.86 -8.28 -3.32
C VAL A 134 2.97 -7.27 -4.06
N ILE A 135 3.52 -6.56 -5.05
CA ILE A 135 2.77 -5.56 -5.83
C ILE A 135 1.64 -6.21 -6.62
N ALA A 136 1.85 -7.37 -7.24
CA ALA A 136 0.81 -8.13 -7.93
C ALA A 136 -0.37 -8.45 -7.00
N ARG A 137 -0.11 -8.83 -5.74
CA ARG A 137 -1.17 -9.08 -4.75
C ARG A 137 -1.92 -7.80 -4.39
N VAL A 138 -1.22 -6.68 -4.22
CA VAL A 138 -1.87 -5.37 -3.97
C VAL A 138 -2.80 -5.01 -5.12
N LEU A 139 -2.33 -5.09 -6.37
CA LEU A 139 -3.12 -4.79 -7.57
C LEU A 139 -4.35 -5.70 -7.69
N GLN A 140 -4.18 -7.02 -7.47
CA GLN A 140 -5.28 -7.98 -7.46
C GLN A 140 -6.35 -7.64 -6.40
N HIS A 141 -5.95 -7.24 -5.19
CA HIS A 141 -6.88 -6.84 -4.13
C HIS A 141 -7.58 -5.49 -4.40
N LEU A 142 -7.00 -4.63 -5.24
CA LEU A 142 -7.65 -3.42 -5.75
C LEU A 142 -8.55 -3.69 -6.98
N GLY A 143 -8.56 -4.91 -7.51
CA GLY A 143 -9.26 -5.23 -8.76
C GLY A 143 -8.58 -4.64 -10.01
N ILE A 144 -7.30 -4.27 -9.90
CA ILE A 144 -6.49 -3.76 -11.03
C ILE A 144 -5.82 -4.94 -11.71
N GLU A 145 -5.98 -5.03 -13.03
CA GLU A 145 -5.31 -6.04 -13.85
C GLU A 145 -3.79 -5.84 -13.79
N GLN A 146 -3.06 -6.93 -13.62
CA GLN A 146 -1.61 -6.93 -13.47
C GLN A 146 -0.98 -8.02 -14.32
N ARG A 147 0.20 -7.73 -14.86
CA ARG A 147 1.01 -8.67 -15.66
C ARG A 147 2.42 -8.88 -15.07
N LEU A 148 2.60 -8.53 -13.80
CA LEU A 148 3.88 -8.63 -13.09
C LEU A 148 4.20 -10.08 -12.75
N VAL A 149 3.18 -10.83 -12.33
CA VAL A 149 3.30 -12.23 -11.92
C VAL A 149 2.20 -13.05 -12.59
N PRO A 150 2.53 -14.22 -13.20
CA PRO A 150 1.54 -15.10 -13.81
C PRO A 150 0.58 -15.66 -12.76
N GLU A 151 -0.63 -16.01 -13.19
CA GLU A 151 -1.58 -16.73 -12.33
C GLU A 151 -1.03 -18.11 -11.94
N TRP A 152 -1.18 -18.46 -10.66
CA TRP A 152 -0.65 -19.72 -10.14
C TRP A 152 -1.29 -20.93 -10.85
N GLY A 153 -0.45 -21.78 -11.45
CA GLY A 153 -0.90 -22.99 -12.14
C GLY A 153 -1.49 -22.74 -13.53
N VAL A 154 -1.47 -21.51 -14.04
CA VAL A 154 -1.92 -21.17 -15.39
C VAL A 154 -0.69 -20.98 -16.30
N PRO A 155 -0.62 -21.65 -17.47
CA PRO A 155 0.45 -21.41 -18.43
C PRO A 155 0.48 -19.94 -18.86
N GLU A 156 1.67 -19.36 -19.07
CA GLU A 156 1.80 -17.96 -19.51
C GLU A 156 1.04 -17.66 -20.81
N SER A 157 0.87 -18.66 -21.69
CA SER A 157 0.08 -18.53 -22.92
C SER A 157 -1.41 -18.29 -22.67
N GLU A 158 -1.92 -18.67 -21.50
CA GLU A 158 -3.34 -18.63 -21.10
C GLU A 158 -3.63 -17.60 -20.01
N SER A 159 -2.59 -17.02 -19.40
CA SER A 159 -2.76 -15.92 -18.44
C SER A 159 -3.41 -14.73 -19.15
N ARG A 160 -4.42 -14.13 -18.52
CA ARG A 160 -5.18 -13.00 -19.09
C ARG A 160 -4.21 -11.92 -19.58
N ARG A 161 -4.27 -11.63 -20.87
CA ARG A 161 -3.49 -10.57 -21.53
C ARG A 161 -4.21 -9.26 -21.38
#